data_AF-A0A380DVR3-F1
#
_entry.id   AF-A0A380DVR3-F1
#
_cell.length_a   1.000
_cell.length_b   1.000
_cell.length_c   1.000
_cell.angle_alpha   90.00
_cell.angle_beta   90.00
_cell.angle_gamma   90.00
#
_symmetry.space_group_name_H-M   'P 1'
#
loop_
_entity.id
_entity.type
_entity.pdbx_description
1 polymer ?
#
loop_
_entity_poly.entity_id
_entity_poly.type
_entity_poly.pdbx_seq_one_letter_code
_entity_poly.pdbx_strand_id
1 'polypeptide(L)'
;MFTIDFSDHTGLVKDAWYKQIEDLLEFAKKEEHIEDDAELSVTFVDKQEIQEINRTYRDKDKVTDVISFALEEDEPDIDFSGLDIPRVLGDIIICTDVAQEQANNYGHSFERELGFLALHGFLHLLGYDHMTEADEKEMFGRQDTILKRIWINTRLIMKRFKYALDGLKILIQKDYKFLLHVFAMIVAIVFGLVLNINRIEWIFILIAIALVLTVEALNTAIEYVVDLVTVEYHDLAKYAKDIAAFSVLIVSILAFIIGLIVFLPHFIALF
;
A
#
# COMPACT_ATOMS: atom_id res chain seq x y z
N MET A 1 -2.82 27.98 7.70
CA MET A 1 -3.37 26.94 8.58
C MET A 1 -4.38 26.09 7.81
N PHE A 2 -4.46 24.79 8.07
CA PHE A 2 -5.51 23.94 7.52
C PHE A 2 -6.04 23.09 8.66
N THR A 3 -7.28 23.33 9.06
CA THR A 3 -7.88 22.67 10.22
C THR A 3 -8.92 21.69 9.71
N ILE A 4 -8.79 20.44 10.14
CA ILE A 4 -9.75 19.39 9.81
C ILE A 4 -10.31 18.87 11.13
N ASP A 5 -11.62 19.00 11.31
CA ASP A 5 -12.31 18.39 12.44
C ASP A 5 -12.83 17.01 12.05
N PHE A 6 -12.55 16.00 12.88
CA PHE A 6 -12.97 14.62 12.62
C PHE A 6 -13.99 14.20 13.67
N SER A 7 -15.14 13.70 13.22
CA SER A 7 -16.14 13.05 14.06
C SER A 7 -16.37 11.61 13.58
N ASP A 8 -16.42 10.63 14.48
CA ASP A 8 -16.73 9.24 14.16
C ASP A 8 -17.83 8.69 15.07
N HIS A 9 -19.00 8.47 14.49
CA HIS A 9 -20.16 7.91 15.19
C HIS A 9 -20.14 6.38 15.23
N THR A 10 -19.26 5.75 14.44
CA THR A 10 -19.19 4.30 14.24
C THR A 10 -18.14 3.64 15.12
N GLY A 11 -17.09 4.38 15.50
CA GLY A 11 -15.95 3.89 16.26
C GLY A 11 -15.07 2.89 15.48
N LEU A 12 -15.21 2.85 14.15
CA LEU A 12 -14.46 1.94 13.28
C LEU A 12 -13.15 2.56 12.78
N VAL A 13 -13.01 3.88 12.84
CA VAL A 13 -11.85 4.59 12.28
C VAL A 13 -10.71 4.63 13.30
N LYS A 14 -9.49 4.30 12.86
CA LYS A 14 -8.29 4.30 13.71
C LYS A 14 -7.57 5.64 13.63
N ASP A 15 -6.90 6.05 14.70
CA ASP A 15 -6.08 7.28 14.76
C ASP A 15 -5.11 7.43 13.58
N ALA A 16 -4.50 6.32 13.15
CA ALA A 16 -3.56 6.31 12.04
C ALA A 16 -4.21 6.69 10.68
N TRP A 17 -5.52 6.49 10.55
CA TRP A 17 -6.30 6.79 9.35
C TRP A 17 -6.76 8.24 9.32
N TYR A 18 -7.14 8.85 10.46
CA TYR A 18 -7.38 10.31 10.53
C TYR A 18 -6.15 11.07 10.05
N LYS A 19 -4.97 10.72 10.57
CA LYS A 19 -3.71 11.32 10.13
C LYS A 19 -3.42 11.11 8.64
N GLN A 20 -3.79 9.96 8.08
CA GLN A 20 -3.62 9.74 6.65
C GLN A 20 -4.54 10.64 5.82
N ILE A 21 -5.79 10.81 6.24
CA ILE A 21 -6.76 11.68 5.56
C ILE A 21 -6.32 13.13 5.69
N GLU A 22 -5.83 13.54 6.86
CA GLU A 22 -5.26 14.86 7.10
C GLU A 22 -4.06 15.15 6.17
N ASP A 23 -3.06 14.26 6.15
CA ASP A 23 -1.91 14.36 5.25
C ASP A 23 -2.35 14.45 3.77
N LEU A 24 -3.40 13.71 3.39
CA LEU A 24 -3.97 13.68 2.04
C LEU A 24 -4.64 14.99 1.65
N LEU A 25 -5.53 15.49 2.50
CA LEU A 25 -6.28 16.71 2.23
C LEU A 25 -5.36 17.94 2.31
N GLU A 26 -4.36 17.95 3.19
CA GLU A 26 -3.37 19.05 3.24
C GLU A 26 -2.51 19.07 1.97
N PHE A 27 -2.16 17.91 1.44
CA PHE A 27 -1.48 17.81 0.14
C PHE A 27 -2.38 18.26 -1.01
N ALA A 28 -3.66 17.85 -1.00
CA ALA A 28 -4.63 18.26 -2.01
C ALA A 28 -4.82 19.79 -2.00
N LYS A 29 -4.98 20.41 -0.82
CA LYS A 29 -5.03 21.86 -0.64
C LYS A 29 -3.84 22.57 -1.31
N LYS A 30 -2.62 22.05 -1.12
CA LYS A 30 -1.40 22.60 -1.73
C LYS A 30 -1.39 22.46 -3.24
N GLU A 31 -1.83 21.32 -3.78
CA GLU A 31 -1.91 21.09 -5.22
C GLU A 31 -3.01 21.94 -5.88
N GLU A 32 -4.09 22.27 -5.17
CA GLU A 32 -5.17 23.17 -5.62
C GLU A 32 -4.85 24.66 -5.38
N HIS A 33 -3.65 24.99 -4.92
CA HIS A 33 -3.20 26.37 -4.71
C HIS A 33 -4.10 27.20 -3.78
N ILE A 34 -4.70 26.57 -2.77
CA ILE A 34 -5.45 27.27 -1.74
C ILE A 34 -4.44 27.85 -0.74
N GLU A 35 -4.14 29.14 -0.88
CA GLU A 35 -3.15 29.84 -0.04
C GLU A 35 -3.72 30.26 1.32
N ASP A 36 -5.03 30.50 1.38
CA ASP A 36 -5.72 30.96 2.59
C ASP A 36 -5.83 29.87 3.66
N ASP A 37 -6.02 30.30 4.90
CA ASP A 37 -6.41 29.41 5.99
C ASP A 37 -7.75 28.77 5.66
N ALA A 38 -7.90 27.47 5.89
CA ALA A 38 -9.13 26.76 5.54
C ALA A 38 -9.54 25.75 6.62
N GLU A 39 -10.86 25.60 6.78
CA GLU A 39 -11.49 24.67 7.73
C GLU A 39 -12.44 23.73 7.01
N LEU A 40 -12.42 22.45 7.36
CA LEU A 40 -13.38 21.45 6.90
C LEU A 40 -13.67 20.43 8.00
N SER A 41 -14.84 19.80 7.92
CA SER A 41 -15.21 18.72 8.83
C SER A 41 -15.38 17.41 8.05
N VAL A 42 -14.89 16.31 8.62
CA VAL A 42 -15.08 14.96 8.09
C VAL A 42 -15.77 14.11 9.15
N THR A 43 -17.00 13.69 8.85
CA THR A 43 -17.83 12.88 9.75
C THR A 43 -18.01 11.47 9.19
N PHE A 44 -17.73 10.46 10.01
CA PHE A 44 -17.94 9.05 9.69
C PHE A 44 -19.22 8.53 10.32
N VAL A 45 -20.10 7.98 9.49
CA VAL A 45 -21.47 7.56 9.85
C VAL A 45 -21.79 6.17 9.32
N ASP A 46 -22.88 5.57 9.83
CA ASP A 46 -23.39 4.30 9.32
C ASP A 46 -24.39 4.49 8.15
N LYS A 47 -24.90 3.37 7.60
CA LYS A 47 -25.91 3.40 6.51
C LYS A 47 -27.21 4.12 6.89
N GLN A 48 -27.65 3.99 8.14
CA GLN A 48 -28.92 4.55 8.57
C GLN A 48 -28.82 6.08 8.62
N GLU A 49 -27.76 6.57 9.25
CA GLU A 49 -27.50 8.00 9.42
C GLU A 49 -27.25 8.68 8.06
N ILE A 50 -26.43 8.10 7.18
CA ILE A 50 -26.20 8.74 5.87
C ILE A 50 -27.47 8.76 4.99
N GLN A 51 -28.33 7.75 5.09
CA GLN A 51 -29.61 7.74 4.37
C GLN A 51 -30.54 8.83 4.90
N GLU A 52 -30.59 9.02 6.23
CA GLU A 52 -31.37 10.08 6.85
C GLU A 52 -30.88 11.47 6.43
N ILE A 53 -29.57 11.69 6.41
CA ILE A 53 -28.96 12.93 5.91
C ILE A 53 -29.30 13.13 4.43
N ASN A 54 -29.16 12.10 3.59
CA ASN A 54 -29.45 12.19 2.16
C ASN A 54 -30.92 12.51 1.89
N ARG A 55 -31.84 11.93 2.68
CA ARG A 55 -33.26 12.23 2.60
C ARG A 55 -33.55 13.66 3.06
N THR A 56 -32.97 14.09 4.17
CA THR A 56 -33.28 15.39 4.80
C THR A 56 -32.76 16.57 4.00
N TYR A 57 -31.54 16.46 3.47
CA TYR A 57 -30.85 17.60 2.83
C TYR A 57 -30.82 17.52 1.29
N ARG A 58 -31.03 16.35 0.68
CA ARG A 58 -30.95 16.16 -0.79
C ARG A 58 -32.23 15.57 -1.39
N ASP A 59 -33.28 15.37 -0.59
CA ASP A 59 -34.55 14.73 -0.96
C ASP A 59 -34.36 13.36 -1.64
N LYS A 60 -33.35 12.61 -1.18
CA LYS A 60 -32.96 11.30 -1.71
C LYS A 60 -32.96 10.25 -0.61
N ASP A 61 -34.05 9.48 -0.53
CA ASP A 61 -34.17 8.38 0.44
C ASP A 61 -33.41 7.11 -0.02
N LYS A 62 -32.08 7.22 -0.09
CA LYS A 62 -31.18 6.12 -0.44
C LYS A 62 -29.84 6.24 0.28
N VAL A 63 -29.22 5.11 0.57
CA VAL A 63 -27.83 5.04 1.05
C VAL A 63 -26.88 5.51 -0.05
N THR A 64 -25.83 6.24 0.34
CA THR A 64 -24.70 6.63 -0.53
C THR A 64 -23.39 6.40 0.22
N ASP A 65 -22.26 6.48 -0.49
CA ASP A 65 -20.91 6.38 0.05
C ASP A 65 -20.42 7.67 0.72
N VAL A 66 -20.61 8.82 0.06
CA VAL A 66 -20.20 10.12 0.58
C VAL A 66 -21.21 11.23 0.23
N ILE A 67 -21.37 12.19 1.13
CA ILE A 67 -22.13 13.44 0.93
C ILE A 67 -21.20 14.59 1.25
N SER A 68 -21.17 15.62 0.40
CA SER A 68 -20.41 16.85 0.65
C SER A 68 -21.36 18.03 0.65
N PHE A 69 -21.29 18.88 1.68
CA PHE A 69 -22.03 20.12 1.78
C PHE A 69 -21.06 21.28 1.73
N ALA A 70 -21.02 21.98 0.59
CA ALA A 70 -20.26 23.22 0.47
C ALA A 70 -21.02 24.35 1.16
N LEU A 71 -20.32 25.12 2.00
CA LEU A 71 -20.92 26.29 2.68
C LEU A 71 -20.95 27.54 1.79
N GLU A 72 -20.28 27.52 0.63
CA GLU A 72 -20.12 28.68 -0.25
C GLU A 72 -21.33 28.99 -1.15
N GLU A 73 -22.45 28.25 -1.07
CA GLU A 73 -23.49 28.34 -2.11
C GLU A 73 -24.42 29.57 -2.03
N ASP A 74 -24.45 30.41 -0.99
CA ASP A 74 -25.49 31.47 -0.91
C ASP A 74 -25.18 32.78 -0.15
N GLU A 75 -23.96 33.04 0.34
CA GLU A 75 -23.69 34.35 0.97
C GLU A 75 -23.20 35.39 -0.05
N PRO A 76 -23.79 36.61 -0.09
CA PRO A 76 -23.31 37.69 -0.96
C PRO A 76 -21.84 37.96 -0.64
N ASP A 77 -21.04 38.29 -1.67
CA ASP A 77 -19.61 38.65 -1.59
C ASP A 77 -19.32 39.67 -0.46
N ILE A 78 -19.24 39.22 0.79
CA ILE A 78 -18.69 40.00 1.87
C ILE A 78 -17.19 39.80 1.73
N ASP A 79 -16.56 40.80 1.14
CA ASP A 79 -15.12 40.88 1.01
C ASP A 79 -14.47 40.92 2.40
N PHE A 80 -14.14 39.75 2.94
CA PHE A 80 -13.36 39.60 4.16
C PHE A 80 -11.85 39.75 3.92
N SER A 81 -11.41 40.17 2.71
CA SER A 81 -9.99 40.37 2.42
C SER A 81 -9.40 41.45 3.34
N GLY A 82 -8.75 40.98 4.42
CA GLY A 82 -8.18 41.84 5.47
C GLY A 82 -8.50 41.41 6.91
N LEU A 83 -9.44 40.48 7.11
CA LEU A 83 -9.65 39.79 8.38
C LEU A 83 -9.02 38.40 8.30
N ASP A 84 -8.20 38.05 9.30
CA ASP A 84 -7.50 36.75 9.42
C ASP A 84 -8.48 35.64 9.83
N ILE A 85 -9.55 35.46 9.04
CA ILE A 85 -10.61 34.47 9.28
C ILE A 85 -10.40 33.31 8.31
N PRO A 86 -10.26 32.07 8.81
CA PRO A 86 -10.15 30.89 7.95
C PRO A 86 -11.36 30.71 7.03
N ARG A 87 -11.12 30.34 5.77
CA ARG A 87 -12.12 29.94 4.79
C ARG A 87 -12.79 28.61 5.19
N VAL A 88 -14.09 28.61 5.45
CA VAL A 88 -14.82 27.39 5.81
C VAL A 88 -15.32 26.70 4.55
N LEU A 89 -14.72 25.56 4.20
CA LEU A 89 -15.03 24.82 2.96
C LEU A 89 -16.34 24.05 3.06
N GLY A 90 -16.61 23.44 4.22
CA GLY A 90 -17.84 22.68 4.47
C GLY A 90 -17.62 21.31 5.12
N ASP A 91 -18.61 20.44 4.92
CA ASP A 91 -18.70 19.13 5.57
C ASP A 91 -18.60 17.97 4.56
N ILE A 92 -17.83 16.94 4.92
CA ILE A 92 -17.72 15.67 4.20
C ILE A 92 -18.23 14.56 5.12
N ILE A 93 -19.29 13.87 4.70
CA ILE A 93 -19.91 12.79 5.49
C ILE A 93 -19.71 11.48 4.75
N ILE A 94 -19.00 10.54 5.37
CA ILE A 94 -18.58 9.27 4.75
C ILE A 94 -19.26 8.10 5.45
N CYS A 95 -19.91 7.22 4.68
CA CYS A 95 -20.49 5.99 5.18
C CYS A 95 -19.44 4.89 5.31
N THR A 96 -19.13 4.47 6.53
CA THR A 96 -18.08 3.45 6.77
C THR A 96 -18.46 2.09 6.25
N ASP A 97 -19.74 1.71 6.31
CA ASP A 97 -20.22 0.41 5.85
C ASP A 97 -20.08 0.29 4.32
N VAL A 98 -20.48 1.34 3.59
CA VAL A 98 -20.38 1.36 2.12
C VAL A 98 -18.92 1.42 1.69
N ALA A 99 -18.10 2.24 2.36
CA ALA A 99 -16.67 2.28 2.11
C ALA A 99 -16.01 0.91 2.35
N GLN A 100 -16.43 0.15 3.37
CA GLN A 100 -15.93 -1.20 3.61
C GLN A 100 -16.35 -2.19 2.52
N GLU A 101 -17.59 -2.09 2.02
CA GLU A 101 -18.09 -2.87 0.88
C GLU A 101 -17.33 -2.55 -0.41
N GLN A 102 -17.14 -1.27 -0.73
CA GLN A 102 -16.38 -0.81 -1.89
C GLN A 102 -14.92 -1.28 -1.81
N ALA A 103 -14.26 -1.13 -0.66
CA ALA A 103 -12.90 -1.60 -0.45
C ALA A 103 -12.74 -3.10 -0.77
N ASN A 104 -13.68 -3.93 -0.31
CA ASN A 104 -13.69 -5.36 -0.59
C ASN A 104 -13.94 -5.67 -2.07
N ASN A 105 -14.90 -4.98 -2.69
CA ASN A 105 -15.28 -5.19 -4.09
C ASN A 105 -14.18 -4.77 -5.07
N TYR A 106 -13.50 -3.66 -4.80
CA TYR A 106 -12.41 -3.13 -5.63
C TYR A 106 -11.04 -3.73 -5.27
N GLY A 107 -10.96 -4.53 -4.21
CA GLY A 107 -9.75 -5.27 -3.84
C GLY A 107 -8.67 -4.40 -3.21
N HIS A 108 -9.03 -3.38 -2.45
CA HIS A 108 -8.09 -2.53 -1.72
C HIS A 108 -8.43 -2.35 -0.24
N SER A 109 -7.54 -1.74 0.53
CA SER A 109 -7.74 -1.58 1.97
C SER A 109 -8.83 -0.57 2.29
N PHE A 110 -9.52 -0.79 3.41
CA PHE A 110 -10.49 0.16 3.95
C PHE A 110 -9.88 1.56 4.18
N GLU A 111 -8.65 1.62 4.72
CA GLU A 111 -7.84 2.85 4.84
C GLU A 111 -7.69 3.61 3.51
N ARG A 112 -7.56 2.89 2.39
CA ARG A 112 -7.44 3.51 1.06
C ARG A 112 -8.77 4.09 0.61
N GLU A 113 -9.87 3.38 0.85
CA GLU A 113 -11.20 3.84 0.44
C GLU A 113 -11.64 5.08 1.21
N LEU A 114 -11.40 5.13 2.52
CA LEU A 114 -11.70 6.34 3.31
C LEU A 114 -10.94 7.56 2.78
N GLY A 115 -9.66 7.41 2.44
CA GLY A 115 -8.89 8.49 1.82
C GLY A 115 -9.41 8.88 0.42
N PHE A 116 -9.84 7.89 -0.37
CA PHE A 116 -10.43 8.12 -1.69
C PHE A 116 -11.71 8.94 -1.58
N LEU A 117 -12.64 8.55 -0.69
CA LEU A 117 -13.92 9.25 -0.48
C LEU A 117 -13.72 10.63 0.16
N ALA A 118 -12.78 10.78 1.08
CA ALA A 118 -12.46 12.09 1.67
C ALA A 118 -11.92 13.06 0.62
N LEU A 119 -10.99 12.62 -0.24
CA LEU A 119 -10.50 13.46 -1.33
C LEU A 119 -11.59 13.77 -2.36
N HIS A 120 -12.45 12.79 -2.68
CA HIS A 120 -13.57 12.98 -3.57
C HIS A 120 -14.52 14.07 -3.05
N GLY A 121 -14.90 13.99 -1.77
CA GLY A 121 -15.73 14.99 -1.13
C GLY A 121 -15.05 16.36 -1.07
N PHE A 122 -13.76 16.41 -0.80
CA PHE A 122 -12.98 17.65 -0.82
C PHE A 122 -12.99 18.32 -2.19
N LEU A 123 -12.84 17.57 -3.29
CA LEU A 123 -12.95 18.13 -4.64
C LEU A 123 -14.35 18.68 -4.91
N HIS A 124 -15.41 18.02 -4.43
CA HIS A 124 -16.77 18.59 -4.49
C HIS A 124 -16.90 19.91 -3.73
N LEU A 125 -16.29 20.03 -2.54
CA LEU A 125 -16.29 21.30 -1.79
C LEU A 125 -15.57 22.43 -2.55
N LEU A 126 -14.65 22.10 -3.47
CA LEU A 126 -13.96 23.07 -4.31
C LEU A 126 -14.70 23.38 -5.62
N GLY A 127 -15.91 22.84 -5.81
CA GLY A 127 -16.75 23.08 -6.99
C GLY A 127 -16.47 22.16 -8.17
N TYR A 128 -15.65 21.10 -8.01
CA TYR A 128 -15.59 20.05 -9.01
C TYR A 128 -16.89 19.22 -8.95
N ASP A 129 -17.45 18.90 -10.10
CA ASP A 129 -18.63 18.05 -10.23
C ASP A 129 -18.40 16.97 -11.28
N HIS A 130 -19.31 16.01 -11.38
CA HIS A 130 -19.25 14.91 -12.33
C HIS A 130 -20.63 14.65 -12.96
N MET A 131 -21.45 15.70 -13.15
CA MET A 131 -22.77 15.60 -13.78
C MET A 131 -22.70 15.41 -15.30
N THR A 132 -21.64 15.90 -15.95
CA THR A 132 -21.39 15.69 -17.38
C THR A 132 -20.11 14.89 -17.62
N GLU A 133 -19.97 14.27 -18.79
CA GLU A 133 -18.77 13.51 -19.15
C GLU A 133 -17.48 14.36 -19.12
N ALA A 134 -17.59 15.66 -19.39
CA ALA A 134 -16.46 16.58 -19.35
C ALA A 134 -16.00 16.83 -17.91
N ASP A 135 -16.95 17.15 -17.03
CA ASP A 135 -16.68 17.43 -15.61
C ASP A 135 -16.20 16.17 -14.89
N GLU A 136 -16.81 15.01 -15.20
CA GLU A 136 -16.39 13.71 -14.69
C GLU A 136 -14.93 13.44 -15.04
N LYS A 137 -14.54 13.64 -16.30
CA LYS A 137 -13.16 13.41 -16.73
C LYS A 137 -12.16 14.34 -16.04
N GLU A 138 -12.57 15.59 -15.80
CA GLU A 138 -11.76 16.57 -15.08
C GLU A 138 -11.59 16.18 -13.61
N MET A 139 -12.69 15.97 -12.89
CA MET A 139 -12.69 15.64 -11.47
C MET A 139 -11.96 14.32 -11.20
N PHE A 140 -12.32 13.23 -11.90
CA PHE A 140 -11.66 11.94 -11.70
C PHE A 140 -10.19 11.97 -12.14
N GLY A 141 -9.86 12.69 -13.21
CA GLY A 141 -8.49 12.90 -13.63
C GLY A 141 -7.67 13.65 -12.58
N ARG A 142 -8.27 14.64 -11.93
CA ARG A 142 -7.62 15.42 -10.87
C ARG A 142 -7.44 14.60 -9.60
N GLN A 143 -8.48 13.89 -9.16
CA GLN A 143 -8.44 12.97 -8.03
C GLN A 143 -7.34 11.92 -8.20
N ASP A 144 -7.27 11.28 -9.38
CA ASP A 144 -6.23 10.30 -9.70
C ASP A 144 -4.81 10.92 -9.70
N THR A 145 -4.68 12.16 -10.18
CA THR A 145 -3.39 12.88 -10.15
C THR A 145 -2.90 13.13 -8.73
N ILE A 146 -3.77 13.64 -7.85
CA ILE A 146 -3.44 13.93 -6.44
C ILE A 146 -3.10 12.64 -5.72
N LEU A 147 -3.93 11.59 -5.86
CA LEU A 147 -3.67 10.27 -5.27
C LEU A 147 -2.35 9.71 -5.79
N LYS A 148 -2.09 9.71 -7.10
CA LYS A 148 -0.80 9.22 -7.61
C LYS A 148 0.38 9.96 -6.99
N ARG A 149 0.34 11.30 -6.91
CA ARG A 149 1.45 12.09 -6.37
C ARG A 149 1.73 11.80 -4.91
N ILE A 150 0.71 11.82 -4.04
CA ILE A 150 0.94 11.57 -2.61
C ILE A 150 1.22 10.10 -2.30
N TRP A 151 0.66 9.16 -3.07
CA TRP A 151 0.92 7.74 -2.91
C TRP A 151 2.33 7.35 -3.42
N ILE A 152 2.89 8.09 -4.38
CA ILE A 152 4.29 7.96 -4.83
C ILE A 152 5.27 8.57 -3.81
N ASN A 153 4.90 9.67 -3.13
CA ASN A 153 5.79 10.41 -2.24
C ASN A 153 5.78 9.89 -0.79
N THR A 154 6.56 8.86 -0.49
CA THR A 154 7.12 8.59 0.88
C THR A 154 6.49 7.45 1.71
N ARG A 155 5.17 7.15 1.67
CA ARG A 155 4.57 6.17 2.63
C ARG A 155 4.48 4.72 2.12
N LEU A 156 4.28 4.47 0.82
CA LEU A 156 4.11 3.12 0.28
C LEU A 156 5.40 2.40 -0.08
N ILE A 157 6.44 3.14 -0.49
CA ILE A 157 7.75 2.53 -0.75
C ILE A 157 8.29 1.92 0.55
N MET A 158 8.23 2.67 1.67
CA MET A 158 8.62 2.16 2.97
C MET A 158 7.70 1.04 3.50
N LYS A 159 6.37 1.10 3.27
CA LYS A 159 5.45 -0.02 3.57
C LYS A 159 5.78 -1.27 2.73
N ARG A 160 6.14 -1.14 1.44
CA ARG A 160 6.57 -2.27 0.59
C ARG A 160 7.87 -2.91 1.08
N PHE A 161 8.85 -2.11 1.49
CA PHE A 161 10.05 -2.63 2.13
C PHE A 161 9.73 -3.29 3.48
N LYS A 162 8.81 -2.73 4.27
CA LYS A 162 8.35 -3.37 5.51
C LYS A 162 7.76 -4.77 5.24
N TYR A 163 6.87 -4.92 4.25
CA TYR A 163 6.33 -6.23 3.88
C TYR A 163 7.42 -7.22 3.41
N ALA A 164 8.40 -6.75 2.64
CA ALA A 164 9.53 -7.57 2.24
C ALA A 164 10.40 -7.99 3.43
N LEU A 165 10.64 -7.09 4.40
CA LEU A 165 11.39 -7.37 5.63
C LEU A 165 10.62 -8.32 6.57
N ASP A 166 9.30 -8.16 6.68
CA ASP A 166 8.44 -9.09 7.42
C ASP A 166 8.48 -10.48 6.78
N GLY A 167 8.47 -10.56 5.44
CA GLY A 167 8.69 -11.81 4.69
C GLY A 167 10.05 -12.45 4.99
N LEU A 168 11.13 -11.67 5.04
CA LEU A 168 12.45 -12.17 5.44
C LEU A 168 12.45 -12.72 6.88
N LYS A 169 11.78 -12.04 7.81
CA LYS A 169 11.66 -12.51 9.19
C LYS A 169 10.93 -13.85 9.26
N ILE A 170 9.87 -14.04 8.48
CA ILE A 170 9.15 -15.30 8.36
C ILE A 170 10.08 -16.41 7.85
N LEU A 171 10.87 -16.15 6.80
CA LEU A 171 11.81 -17.14 6.24
C LEU A 171 12.86 -17.59 7.26
N ILE A 172 13.45 -16.64 8.00
CA ILE A 172 14.44 -16.91 9.04
C ILE A 172 13.87 -17.75 10.18
N GLN A 173 12.60 -17.55 10.52
CA GLN A 173 11.95 -18.23 11.66
C GLN A 173 11.36 -19.60 11.30
N LYS A 174 11.03 -19.84 10.03
CA LYS A 174 10.28 -21.03 9.60
C LYS A 174 11.14 -22.30 9.52
N ASP A 175 12.22 -22.27 8.74
CA ASP A 175 12.97 -23.50 8.40
C ASP A 175 14.49 -23.29 8.56
N TYR A 176 15.15 -24.25 9.22
CA TYR A 176 16.60 -24.31 9.36
C TYR A 176 17.31 -24.46 8.01
N LYS A 177 16.64 -24.99 6.97
CA LYS A 177 17.21 -25.11 5.62
C LYS A 177 17.51 -23.76 4.99
N PHE A 178 16.61 -22.78 5.16
CA PHE A 178 16.86 -21.41 4.72
C PHE A 178 18.11 -20.84 5.39
N LEU A 179 18.26 -21.05 6.71
CA LEU A 179 19.45 -20.63 7.45
C LEU A 179 20.74 -21.30 6.96
N LEU A 180 20.68 -22.58 6.57
CA LEU A 180 21.82 -23.29 5.99
C LEU A 180 22.26 -22.66 4.66
N HIS A 181 21.31 -22.28 3.80
CA HIS A 181 21.61 -21.57 2.55
C HIS A 181 22.21 -20.18 2.80
N VAL A 182 21.70 -19.43 3.78
CA VAL A 182 22.27 -18.14 4.19
C VAL A 182 23.70 -18.32 4.73
N PHE A 183 23.95 -19.36 5.53
CA PHE A 183 25.29 -19.66 6.02
C PHE A 183 26.25 -20.02 4.87
N ALA A 184 25.83 -20.88 3.94
CA ALA A 184 26.63 -21.24 2.76
C ALA A 184 26.97 -20.00 1.89
N MET A 185 26.02 -19.06 1.74
CA MET A 185 26.25 -17.78 1.09
C MET A 185 27.35 -16.97 1.78
N ILE A 186 27.29 -16.83 3.10
CA ILE A 186 28.30 -16.07 3.87
C ILE A 186 29.69 -16.70 3.65
N VAL A 187 29.79 -18.03 3.71
CA VAL A 187 31.04 -18.75 3.44
C VAL A 187 31.55 -18.48 2.02
N ALA A 188 30.67 -18.55 1.01
CA ALA A 188 31.05 -18.27 -0.38
C ALA A 188 31.56 -16.83 -0.58
N ILE A 189 30.92 -15.84 0.07
CA ILE A 189 31.38 -14.44 0.02
C ILE A 189 32.75 -14.30 0.69
N VAL A 190 32.94 -14.91 1.86
CA VAL A 190 34.23 -14.88 2.57
C VAL A 190 35.33 -15.51 1.71
N PHE A 191 35.06 -16.65 1.07
CA PHE A 191 36.01 -17.28 0.15
C PHE A 191 36.32 -16.39 -1.06
N GLY A 192 35.31 -15.76 -1.66
CA GLY A 192 35.53 -14.81 -2.76
C GLY A 192 36.44 -13.64 -2.37
N LEU A 193 36.29 -13.12 -1.16
CA LEU A 193 37.16 -12.05 -0.64
C LEU A 193 38.58 -12.55 -0.36
N VAL A 194 38.72 -13.68 0.33
CA VAL A 194 40.03 -14.25 0.71
C VAL A 194 40.85 -14.66 -0.52
N LEU A 195 40.19 -15.24 -1.52
CA LEU A 195 40.83 -15.72 -2.75
C LEU A 195 41.03 -14.63 -3.81
N ASN A 196 40.58 -13.39 -3.54
CA ASN A 196 40.67 -12.25 -4.46
C ASN A 196 40.13 -12.57 -5.87
N ILE A 197 38.95 -13.18 -5.95
CA ILE A 197 38.33 -13.54 -7.23
C ILE A 197 38.01 -12.28 -8.06
N ASN A 198 38.01 -12.43 -9.38
CA ASN A 198 37.81 -11.32 -10.31
C ASN A 198 36.35 -10.87 -10.40
N ARG A 199 36.11 -9.76 -11.09
CA ARG A 199 34.76 -9.16 -11.20
C ARG A 199 33.73 -10.08 -11.87
N ILE A 200 34.14 -10.89 -12.85
CA ILE A 200 33.24 -11.80 -13.58
C ILE A 200 32.86 -12.97 -12.67
N GLU A 201 33.82 -13.51 -11.93
CA GLU A 201 33.59 -14.56 -10.94
C GLU A 201 32.63 -14.10 -9.83
N TRP A 202 32.80 -12.87 -9.34
CA TRP A 202 31.85 -12.26 -8.40
C TRP A 202 30.44 -12.19 -8.96
N ILE A 203 30.26 -11.81 -10.23
CA ILE A 203 28.94 -11.76 -10.86
C ILE A 203 28.28 -13.14 -10.84
N PHE A 204 29.00 -14.21 -11.19
CA PHE A 204 28.46 -15.57 -11.17
C PHE A 204 28.10 -16.04 -9.75
N ILE A 205 28.95 -15.77 -8.76
CA ILE A 205 28.67 -16.12 -7.36
C ILE A 205 27.43 -15.38 -6.84
N LEU A 206 27.32 -14.08 -7.11
CA LEU A 206 26.17 -13.27 -6.66
C LEU A 206 24.87 -13.71 -7.34
N ILE A 207 24.90 -14.04 -8.64
CA ILE A 207 23.73 -14.58 -9.34
C ILE A 207 23.31 -15.93 -8.76
N ALA A 208 24.27 -16.83 -8.50
CA ALA A 208 23.98 -18.14 -7.91
C ALA A 208 23.32 -18.00 -6.53
N ILE A 209 23.87 -17.13 -5.66
CA ILE A 209 23.31 -16.81 -4.34
C ILE A 209 21.88 -16.28 -4.47
N ALA A 210 21.67 -15.28 -5.33
CA ALA A 210 20.36 -14.66 -5.51
C ALA A 210 19.32 -15.67 -6.00
N LEU A 211 19.70 -16.57 -6.92
CA LEU A 211 18.81 -17.59 -7.45
C LEU A 211 18.42 -18.61 -6.36
N VAL A 212 19.36 -19.10 -5.55
CA VAL A 212 19.08 -20.02 -4.44
C VAL A 212 18.09 -19.40 -3.45
N LEU A 213 18.36 -18.17 -2.99
CA LEU A 213 17.50 -17.49 -2.01
C LEU A 213 16.10 -17.23 -2.56
N THR A 214 15.99 -16.88 -3.84
CA THR A 214 14.70 -16.63 -4.48
C THR A 214 13.86 -17.90 -4.55
N VAL A 215 14.45 -19.02 -4.98
CA VAL A 215 13.72 -20.29 -5.10
C VAL A 215 13.36 -20.85 -3.73
N GLU A 216 14.21 -20.67 -2.71
CA GLU A 216 13.90 -21.06 -1.32
C GLU A 216 12.74 -20.24 -0.72
N ALA A 217 12.72 -18.93 -0.99
CA ALA A 217 11.63 -18.05 -0.58
C ALA A 217 10.30 -18.46 -1.25
N LEU A 218 10.35 -18.79 -2.55
CA LEU A 218 9.18 -19.29 -3.29
C LEU A 218 8.71 -20.66 -2.76
N ASN A 219 9.63 -21.57 -2.45
CA ASN A 219 9.28 -22.86 -1.84
C ASN A 219 8.52 -22.65 -0.53
N THR A 220 9.02 -21.78 0.34
CA THR A 220 8.38 -21.44 1.61
C THR A 220 6.99 -20.81 1.42
N ALA A 221 6.84 -19.94 0.41
CA ALA A 221 5.54 -19.32 0.09
C ALA A 221 4.53 -20.36 -0.40
N ILE A 222 4.94 -21.28 -1.28
CA ILE A 222 4.09 -22.39 -1.76
C ILE A 222 3.65 -23.27 -0.59
N GLU A 223 4.57 -23.62 0.32
CA GLU A 223 4.22 -24.38 1.52
C GLU A 223 3.13 -23.69 2.34
N TYR A 224 3.26 -22.38 2.61
CA TYR A 224 2.23 -21.63 3.34
C TYR A 224 0.87 -21.61 2.63
N VAL A 225 0.87 -21.45 1.30
CA VAL A 225 -0.36 -21.49 0.51
C VAL A 225 -1.01 -22.87 0.59
N VAL A 226 -0.24 -23.95 0.47
CA VAL A 226 -0.75 -25.30 0.58
C VAL A 226 -1.29 -25.60 1.99
N ASP A 227 -0.56 -25.18 3.03
CA ASP A 227 -0.98 -25.35 4.44
C ASP A 227 -2.23 -24.55 4.78
N LEU A 228 -2.46 -23.42 4.11
CA LEU A 228 -3.67 -22.61 4.28
C LEU A 228 -4.90 -23.27 3.64
N VAL A 229 -4.74 -23.88 2.47
CA VAL A 229 -5.86 -24.39 1.66
C VAL A 229 -6.33 -25.76 2.13
N THR A 230 -5.45 -26.60 2.66
CA THR A 230 -5.81 -27.94 3.11
C THR A 230 -5.04 -28.38 4.35
N VAL A 231 -5.79 -28.89 5.32
CA VAL A 231 -5.24 -29.50 6.54
C VAL A 231 -5.20 -31.03 6.40
N GLU A 232 -6.03 -31.59 5.53
CA GLU A 232 -6.07 -33.03 5.23
C GLU A 232 -5.09 -33.39 4.13
N TYR A 233 -4.60 -34.63 4.18
CA TYR A 233 -3.68 -35.15 3.18
C TYR A 233 -4.35 -35.22 1.80
N HIS A 234 -3.71 -34.61 0.80
CA HIS A 234 -4.16 -34.64 -0.60
C HIS A 234 -2.96 -34.81 -1.54
N ASP A 235 -3.07 -35.68 -2.54
CA ASP A 235 -1.93 -36.00 -3.43
C ASP A 235 -1.44 -34.77 -4.20
N LEU A 236 -2.36 -33.91 -4.68
CA LEU A 236 -1.98 -32.65 -5.34
C LEU A 236 -1.20 -31.70 -4.40
N ALA A 237 -1.58 -31.61 -3.14
CA ALA A 237 -0.88 -30.78 -2.14
C ALA A 237 0.53 -31.32 -1.88
N LYS A 238 0.67 -32.65 -1.83
CA LYS A 238 1.97 -33.33 -1.78
C LYS A 238 2.80 -33.01 -3.03
N TYR A 239 2.24 -33.14 -4.23
CA TYR A 239 2.97 -32.85 -5.48
C TYR A 239 3.45 -31.40 -5.55
N ALA A 240 2.62 -30.44 -5.13
CA ALA A 240 3.01 -29.03 -5.11
C ALA A 240 4.24 -28.80 -4.21
N LYS A 241 4.23 -29.34 -2.99
CA LYS A 241 5.36 -29.25 -2.05
C LYS A 241 6.60 -29.98 -2.56
N ASP A 242 6.44 -31.19 -3.11
CA ASP A 242 7.55 -31.98 -3.64
C ASP A 242 8.25 -31.29 -4.82
N ILE A 243 7.47 -30.72 -5.75
CA ILE A 243 8.02 -29.99 -6.92
C ILE A 243 8.72 -28.70 -6.48
N ALA A 244 8.17 -27.99 -5.50
CA ALA A 244 8.79 -26.79 -4.96
C ALA A 244 10.15 -27.10 -4.30
N ALA A 245 10.21 -28.15 -3.46
CA ALA A 245 11.45 -28.60 -2.84
C ALA A 245 12.48 -29.12 -3.87
N PHE A 246 12.03 -29.82 -4.91
CA PHE A 246 12.90 -30.26 -6.00
C PHE A 246 13.52 -29.08 -6.76
N SER A 247 12.78 -27.98 -6.92
CA SER A 247 13.27 -26.78 -7.59
C SER A 247 14.44 -26.15 -6.83
N VAL A 248 14.36 -26.12 -5.49
CA VAL A 248 15.46 -25.67 -4.60
C VAL A 248 16.70 -26.54 -4.78
N LEU A 249 16.51 -27.87 -4.87
CA LEU A 249 17.61 -28.82 -5.05
C LEU A 249 18.37 -28.57 -6.37
N ILE A 250 17.66 -28.38 -7.48
CA ILE A 250 18.27 -28.07 -8.79
C ILE A 250 19.16 -26.83 -8.69
N VAL A 251 18.62 -25.75 -8.13
CA VAL A 251 19.35 -24.48 -8.04
C VAL A 251 20.54 -24.58 -7.07
N SER A 252 20.41 -25.36 -5.99
CA SER A 252 21.50 -25.62 -5.05
C SER A 252 22.66 -26.38 -5.70
N ILE A 253 22.36 -27.38 -6.53
CA ILE A 253 23.37 -28.13 -7.30
C ILE A 253 24.08 -27.19 -8.29
N LEU A 254 23.32 -26.35 -9.00
CA LEU A 254 23.90 -25.37 -9.92
C LEU A 254 24.83 -24.39 -9.20
N ALA A 255 24.39 -23.85 -8.06
CA ALA A 255 25.20 -22.94 -7.25
C ALA A 255 26.49 -23.62 -6.75
N PHE A 256 26.42 -24.90 -6.36
CA PHE A 256 27.59 -25.68 -5.99
C PHE A 256 28.57 -25.85 -7.15
N ILE A 257 28.07 -26.19 -8.35
CA ILE A 257 28.91 -26.31 -9.56
C ILE A 257 29.58 -24.98 -9.90
N ILE A 258 28.85 -23.87 -9.84
CA ILE A 258 29.41 -22.52 -10.04
C ILE A 258 30.51 -22.25 -9.02
N GLY A 259 30.27 -22.55 -7.74
CA GLY A 259 31.26 -22.43 -6.67
C GLY A 259 32.53 -23.23 -6.96
N LEU A 260 32.42 -24.47 -7.44
CA LEU A 260 33.57 -25.27 -7.84
C LEU A 260 34.33 -24.65 -9.02
N ILE A 261 33.63 -24.20 -10.06
CA ILE A 261 34.27 -23.59 -11.23
C ILE A 261 35.05 -22.33 -10.84
N VAL A 262 34.49 -21.51 -9.95
CA VAL A 262 35.11 -20.25 -9.51
C VAL A 262 36.24 -20.49 -8.51
N PHE A 263 36.01 -21.27 -7.46
CA PHE A 263 36.96 -21.38 -6.35
C PHE A 263 38.05 -22.43 -6.55
N LEU A 264 37.80 -23.52 -7.28
CA LEU A 264 38.76 -24.62 -7.41
C LEU A 264 40.09 -24.19 -8.06
N PRO A 265 40.12 -23.37 -9.14
CA PRO A 265 41.38 -22.90 -9.72
C PRO A 265 42.21 -22.06 -8.73
N HIS A 266 41.54 -21.24 -7.93
CA HIS A 266 42.18 -20.40 -6.92
C HIS A 266 42.77 -21.24 -5.79
N PHE A 267 42.08 -22.30 -5.35
CA PHE A 267 42.63 -23.23 -4.37
C PHE A 267 43.83 -24.01 -4.89
N ILE A 268 43.80 -24.46 -6.15
CA ILE A 268 44.95 -25.17 -6.75
C ILE A 268 46.17 -24.24 -6.83
N ALA A 269 45.98 -22.96 -7.14
CA ALA A 269 47.07 -21.99 -7.24
C ALA A 269 47.72 -21.63 -5.88
N LEU A 270 47.11 -22.01 -4.75
CA LEU A 270 47.67 -21.78 -3.41
C LEU A 270 48.67 -22.86 -2.96
N PHE A 271 48.74 -23.99 -3.66
CA PHE A 271 49.62 -25.14 -3.36
C PHE A 271 50.60 -25.40 -4.50
#